data_AF-A0A4R6L3G5-F1
#
_entry.id   AF-A0A4R6L3G5-F1
#
_cell.length_a   1.000
_cell.length_b   1.000
_cell.length_c   1.000
_cell.angle_alpha   90.00
_cell.angle_beta   90.00
_cell.angle_gamma   90.00
#
_symmetry.space_group_name_H-M   'P 1'
#
loop_
_entity.id
_entity.type
_entity.pdbx_description
1 polymer ?
#
loop_
_entity_poly.entity_id
_entity_poly.type
_entity_poly.pdbx_seq_one_letter_code
_entity_poly.pdbx_strand_id
1 'polypeptide(L)'
;KDLIAIQKKRISEESKDIFGNPIGFYSYWTEVITDGKKKRGQPFTGIDTGDWMRGFYMQEVSGVLRFSSKDPKNQDILNSEHWLSDELFGLTDKELKEVITKRLLPFFINNARNILEI
;
A
#
# COMPACT_ATOMS: atom_id res chain seq x y z
N LYS A 1 8.33 13.68 -2.97
CA LYS A 1 6.96 13.17 -2.73
C LYS A 1 6.99 12.28 -1.50
N ASP A 2 5.97 12.37 -0.65
CA ASP A 2 5.79 11.47 0.47
C ASP A 2 5.40 10.08 -0.05
N LEU A 3 6.16 9.05 0.31
CA LEU A 3 5.93 7.68 -0.16
C LEU A 3 4.56 7.18 0.32
N ILE A 4 4.11 7.61 1.49
CA ILE A 4 2.80 7.24 2.05
C ILE A 4 1.67 7.75 1.16
N ALA A 5 1.78 8.98 0.64
CA ALA A 5 0.77 9.54 -0.25
C ALA A 5 0.65 8.77 -1.58
N ILE A 6 1.77 8.25 -2.09
CA ILE A 6 1.80 7.43 -3.32
C ILE A 6 1.08 6.10 -3.09
N GLN A 7 1.36 5.43 -1.97
CA GLN A 7 0.70 4.15 -1.63
C GLN A 7 -0.80 4.34 -1.44
N LYS A 8 -1.20 5.39 -0.70
CA LYS A 8 -2.62 5.72 -0.50
C LYS A 8 -3.32 5.91 -1.82
N LYS A 9 -2.75 6.71 -2.73
CA LYS A 9 -3.31 6.95 -4.06
C LYS A 9 -3.48 5.65 -4.87
N ARG A 10 -2.45 4.79 -4.89
CA ARG A 10 -2.48 3.54 -5.67
C ARG A 10 -3.61 2.61 -5.23
N ILE A 11 -3.83 2.52 -3.93
CA ILE A 11 -4.90 1.70 -3.37
C ILE A 11 -6.25 2.40 -3.57
N SER A 12 -6.33 3.70 -3.26
CA SER A 12 -7.61 4.40 -3.17
C SER A 12 -8.21 4.78 -4.52
N GLU A 13 -7.36 5.18 -5.46
CA GLU A 13 -7.77 5.69 -6.77
C GLU A 13 -7.51 4.67 -7.86
N GLU A 14 -6.38 3.95 -7.80
CA GLU A 14 -5.97 3.04 -8.86
C GLU A 14 -6.40 1.59 -8.60
N SER A 15 -6.79 1.25 -7.37
CA SER A 15 -7.21 -0.09 -6.95
C SER A 15 -6.18 -1.19 -7.27
N LYS A 16 -4.89 -0.84 -7.18
CA LYS A 16 -3.77 -1.69 -7.62
C LYS A 16 -2.74 -1.95 -6.52
N ASP A 17 -2.11 -3.12 -6.60
CA ASP A 17 -0.96 -3.50 -5.81
C ASP A 17 0.36 -2.96 -6.41
N ILE A 18 1.51 -3.32 -5.82
CA ILE A 18 2.82 -2.84 -6.30
C ILE A 18 3.24 -3.37 -7.67
N PHE A 19 2.58 -4.42 -8.18
CA PHE A 19 2.80 -4.95 -9.53
C PHE A 19 1.79 -4.43 -10.54
N GLY A 20 0.80 -3.67 -10.09
CA GLY A 20 -0.28 -3.16 -10.93
C GLY A 20 -1.46 -4.12 -11.07
N ASN A 21 -1.51 -5.20 -10.29
CA ASN A 21 -2.65 -6.11 -10.25
C ASN A 21 -3.80 -5.51 -9.42
N PRO A 22 -5.06 -5.82 -9.75
CA PRO A 22 -6.20 -5.44 -8.91
C PRO A 22 -6.05 -6.00 -7.50
N ILE A 23 -6.28 -5.17 -6.49
CA ILE A 23 -6.20 -5.59 -5.08
C ILE A 23 -7.36 -6.51 -4.65
N GLY A 24 -8.45 -6.50 -5.42
CA GLY A 24 -9.65 -7.28 -5.15
C GLY A 24 -10.89 -6.64 -5.77
N PHE A 25 -12.04 -7.31 -5.61
CA PHE A 25 -13.30 -6.89 -6.23
C PHE A 25 -14.48 -6.99 -5.27
N TYR A 26 -15.41 -6.03 -5.33
CA TYR A 26 -16.62 -6.06 -4.51
C TYR A 26 -17.45 -7.31 -4.76
N SER A 27 -17.86 -7.94 -3.65
CA SER A 27 -18.73 -9.11 -3.65
C SER A 27 -20.18 -8.72 -3.93
N TYR A 28 -21.02 -9.71 -4.25
CA TYR A 28 -22.47 -9.51 -4.35
C TYR A 28 -23.06 -8.94 -3.05
N TRP A 29 -22.63 -9.46 -1.89
CA TRP A 29 -23.13 -8.99 -0.60
C TRP A 29 -22.73 -7.55 -0.30
N THR A 30 -21.57 -7.11 -0.77
CA THR A 30 -21.16 -5.71 -0.66
C THR A 30 -22.08 -4.79 -1.46
N GLU A 31 -22.50 -5.21 -2.65
CA GLU A 31 -23.45 -4.45 -3.47
C GLU A 31 -24.81 -4.32 -2.78
N VAL A 32 -25.31 -5.42 -2.21
CA VAL A 32 -26.59 -5.45 -1.47
C VAL A 32 -26.53 -4.54 -0.24
N ILE A 33 -25.47 -4.62 0.57
CA ILE A 33 -25.34 -3.83 1.81
C ILE A 33 -25.12 -2.33 1.52
N THR A 34 -24.52 -2.01 0.37
CA THR A 34 -24.25 -0.61 -0.02
C THR A 34 -25.33 0.00 -0.92
N ASP A 35 -26.46 -0.70 -1.10
CA ASP A 35 -27.57 -0.25 -1.95
C ASP A 35 -27.09 0.13 -3.37
N GLY A 36 -26.23 -0.71 -3.95
CA GLY A 36 -25.70 -0.52 -5.30
C GLY A 36 -24.62 0.55 -5.45
N LYS A 37 -24.22 1.25 -4.37
CA LYS A 37 -23.11 2.23 -4.42
C LYS A 37 -21.79 1.59 -4.81
N LYS A 38 -21.57 0.33 -4.40
CA LYS A 38 -20.41 -0.49 -4.78
C LYS A 38 -20.90 -1.69 -5.56
N LYS A 39 -20.64 -1.75 -6.87
CA LYS A 39 -21.15 -2.84 -7.68
C LYS A 39 -20.26 -4.06 -7.60
N ARG A 40 -20.86 -5.25 -7.61
CA ARG A 40 -20.12 -6.50 -7.70
C ARG A 40 -19.15 -6.47 -8.88
N GLY A 41 -17.93 -6.95 -8.66
CA GLY A 41 -16.90 -6.99 -9.69
C GLY A 41 -16.22 -5.64 -9.97
N GLN A 42 -16.63 -4.54 -9.31
CA GLN A 42 -15.83 -3.32 -9.32
C GLN A 42 -14.58 -3.51 -8.45
N PRO A 43 -13.43 -2.94 -8.86
CA PRO A 43 -12.21 -2.96 -8.05
C PRO A 43 -12.44 -2.32 -6.68
N PHE A 44 -11.78 -2.87 -5.67
CA PHE A 44 -11.77 -2.25 -4.35
C PHE A 44 -11.05 -0.92 -4.39
N THR A 45 -11.72 0.12 -3.91
CA THR A 45 -11.13 1.45 -3.78
C THR A 45 -10.66 1.73 -2.36
N GLY A 46 -10.87 0.84 -1.37
CA GLY A 46 -10.47 1.05 0.03
C GLY A 46 -11.05 2.31 0.74
N ILE A 47 -11.70 3.21 0.01
CA ILE A 47 -12.17 4.53 0.46
C ILE A 47 -13.28 4.39 1.51
N ASP A 48 -14.08 3.33 1.41
CA ASP A 48 -15.25 3.14 2.27
C ASP A 48 -15.03 2.16 3.43
N THR A 49 -13.84 1.55 3.59
CA THR A 49 -13.52 0.78 4.80
C THR A 49 -12.96 1.72 5.86
N GLY A 50 -13.83 2.59 6.37
CA GLY A 50 -13.62 3.57 7.44
C GLY A 50 -12.26 3.52 8.16
N ASP A 51 -12.18 2.84 9.30
CA ASP A 51 -10.98 2.83 10.16
C ASP A 51 -9.81 2.00 9.60
N TRP A 52 -10.03 1.19 8.56
CA TRP A 52 -9.01 0.35 7.96
C TRP A 52 -7.95 1.17 7.22
N MET A 53 -8.36 2.04 6.29
CA MET A 53 -7.41 2.94 5.61
C MET A 53 -6.91 4.06 6.52
N ARG A 54 -7.69 4.49 7.52
CA ARG A 54 -7.27 5.53 8.50
C ARG A 54 -6.26 5.01 9.50
N GLY A 55 -6.44 3.77 9.97
CA GLY A 55 -5.54 3.05 10.85
C GLY A 55 -4.34 2.44 10.14
N PHE A 56 -4.17 2.74 8.85
CA PHE A 56 -3.08 2.22 8.03
C PHE A 56 -1.71 2.68 8.55
N TYR A 57 -0.77 1.75 8.71
CA TYR A 57 0.58 2.04 9.17
C TYR A 57 1.63 1.18 8.46
N MET A 58 2.86 1.68 8.48
CA MET A 58 4.07 0.97 8.06
C MET A 58 4.95 0.77 9.28
N GLN A 59 5.45 -0.44 9.47
CA GLN A 59 6.36 -0.80 10.54
C GLN A 59 7.51 -1.62 9.98
N GLU A 60 8.74 -1.26 10.32
CA GLU A 60 9.91 -2.10 10.08
C GLU A 60 9.99 -3.16 11.21
N VAL A 61 10.11 -4.42 10.84
CA VAL A 61 10.30 -5.56 11.76
C VAL A 61 11.39 -6.45 11.19
N SER A 62 12.57 -6.45 11.83
CA SER A 62 13.71 -7.33 11.50
C SER A 62 14.18 -7.23 10.04
N GLY A 63 14.30 -6.01 9.52
CA GLY A 63 14.69 -5.69 8.15
C GLY A 63 13.55 -5.76 7.14
N VAL A 64 12.34 -6.13 7.55
CA VAL A 64 11.17 -6.24 6.67
C VAL A 64 10.20 -5.10 6.94
N LEU A 65 9.85 -4.34 5.89
CA LEU A 65 8.78 -3.36 5.96
C LEU A 65 7.43 -4.10 5.91
N ARG A 66 6.72 -4.08 7.02
CA ARG A 66 5.35 -4.57 7.15
C ARG A 66 4.39 -3.42 7.06
N PHE A 67 3.26 -3.69 6.43
CA PHE A 67 2.19 -2.74 6.29
C PHE A 67 0.91 -3.41 6.75
N SER A 68 0.10 -2.67 7.49
CA SER A 68 -1.06 -3.24 8.16
C SER A 68 -2.03 -2.12 8.52
N SER A 69 -3.20 -2.51 9.05
CA SER A 69 -4.16 -1.58 9.62
C SER A 69 -4.39 -1.86 11.10
N LYS A 70 -4.62 -0.81 11.87
CA LYS A 70 -5.08 -0.87 13.26
C LYS A 70 -6.55 -1.27 13.41
N ASP A 71 -7.29 -1.39 12.30
CA ASP A 71 -8.68 -1.82 12.34
C ASP A 71 -8.77 -3.29 12.79
N PRO A 72 -9.62 -3.61 13.80
CA PRO A 72 -9.82 -4.98 14.28
C PRO A 72 -10.19 -5.99 13.19
N LYS A 73 -10.80 -5.54 12.09
CA LYS A 73 -11.23 -6.37 10.96
C LYS A 73 -10.12 -6.63 9.93
N ASN A 74 -8.90 -6.15 10.19
CA ASN A 74 -7.80 -6.23 9.23
C ASN A 74 -7.54 -7.66 8.73
N GLN A 75 -7.56 -8.64 9.64
CA GLN A 75 -7.36 -10.05 9.25
C GLN A 75 -8.51 -10.60 8.40
N ASP A 76 -9.75 -10.25 8.72
CA ASP A 76 -10.93 -10.69 7.95
C ASP A 76 -10.91 -10.10 6.53
N ILE A 77 -10.40 -8.87 6.39
CA ILE A 77 -10.26 -8.18 5.09
C ILE A 77 -9.18 -8.85 4.25
N LEU A 78 -8.00 -9.10 4.81
CA LEU A 78 -6.87 -9.70 4.09
C LEU A 78 -7.11 -11.17 3.75
N ASN A 79 -7.85 -11.91 4.59
CA ASN A 79 -8.19 -13.32 4.35
C ASN A 79 -9.46 -13.50 3.50
N SER A 80 -10.06 -12.42 3.01
CA SER A 80 -11.24 -12.49 2.15
C SER A 80 -10.88 -13.11 0.80
N GLU A 81 -11.68 -14.06 0.31
CA GLU A 81 -11.54 -14.62 -1.05
C GLU A 81 -11.66 -13.56 -2.16
N HIS A 82 -12.17 -12.38 -1.81
CA HIS A 82 -12.31 -11.25 -2.71
C HIS A 82 -11.13 -10.28 -2.66
N TRP A 83 -10.22 -10.46 -1.70
CA TRP A 83 -8.95 -9.76 -1.59
C TRP A 83 -7.87 -10.60 -2.25
N LEU A 84 -7.23 -10.07 -3.28
CA LEU A 84 -6.41 -10.85 -4.21
C LEU A 84 -4.91 -10.59 -4.09
N SER A 85 -4.50 -9.64 -3.25
CA SER A 85 -3.09 -9.26 -3.14
C SER A 85 -2.68 -8.95 -1.71
N ASP A 86 -1.65 -9.65 -1.25
CA ASP A 86 -0.92 -9.37 -0.01
C ASP A 86 0.21 -8.35 -0.23
N GLU A 87 0.49 -8.01 -1.49
CA GLU A 87 1.59 -7.14 -1.93
C GLU A 87 1.10 -5.74 -2.28
N LEU A 88 0.16 -5.24 -1.48
CA LEU A 88 -0.38 -3.88 -1.58
C LEU A 88 0.69 -2.82 -1.40
N PHE A 89 1.75 -3.17 -0.68
CA PHE A 89 2.64 -2.22 -0.07
C PHE A 89 4.10 -2.54 -0.34
N GLY A 90 4.80 -1.53 -0.80
CA GLY A 90 6.16 -1.67 -1.29
C GLY A 90 6.44 -0.62 -2.35
N LEU A 91 7.67 -0.59 -2.83
CA LEU A 91 8.02 0.25 -3.95
C LEU A 91 7.91 -0.59 -5.21
N THR A 92 7.26 -0.06 -6.23
CA THR A 92 7.48 -0.60 -7.58
C THR A 92 8.98 -0.52 -7.90
N ASP A 93 9.48 -1.32 -8.83
CA ASP A 93 10.89 -1.25 -9.25
C ASP A 93 11.33 0.18 -9.62
N LYS A 94 10.43 0.91 -10.29
CA LYS A 94 10.64 2.31 -10.65
C LYS A 94 10.79 3.19 -9.41
N GLU A 95 9.90 3.05 -8.43
CA GLU A 95 9.94 3.83 -7.21
C GLU A 95 11.13 3.47 -6.32
N LEU A 96 11.50 2.18 -6.26
CA LEU A 96 12.69 1.71 -5.56
C LEU A 96 13.94 2.35 -6.15
N LYS A 97 14.07 2.31 -7.48
CA LYS A 97 15.15 2.98 -8.20
C LYS A 97 15.20 4.48 -7.93
N GLU A 98 14.04 5.15 -7.88
CA GLU A 98 13.99 6.57 -7.54
C GLU A 98 14.44 6.85 -6.10
N VAL A 99 14.02 6.04 -5.13
CA VAL A 99 14.43 6.19 -3.72
C VAL A 99 15.93 5.97 -3.57
N ILE A 100 16.47 4.91 -4.19
CA ILE A 100 17.90 4.62 -4.18
C ILE A 100 18.67 5.81 -4.77
N THR A 101 18.29 6.26 -5.96
CA THR A 101 19.05 7.27 -6.71
C THR A 101 18.96 8.66 -6.07
N LYS A 102 17.80 9.06 -5.58
CA LYS A 102 17.56 10.44 -5.11
C LYS A 102 17.78 10.64 -3.62
N ARG A 103 17.77 9.58 -2.81
CA ARG A 103 17.87 9.67 -1.34
C ARG A 103 19.02 8.88 -0.78
N LEU A 104 19.06 7.57 -1.04
CA LEU A 104 20.03 6.68 -0.40
C LEU A 104 21.44 6.90 -0.94
N LEU A 105 21.61 6.91 -2.26
CA LEU A 105 22.93 7.05 -2.88
C LEU A 105 23.61 8.38 -2.50
N PRO A 106 22.95 9.56 -2.55
CA PRO A 106 23.55 10.80 -2.09
C PRO A 106 23.90 10.79 -0.60
N PHE A 107 23.05 10.19 0.24
CA PHE A 107 23.33 10.04 1.66
C PHE A 107 24.59 9.20 1.90
N PHE A 108 24.71 8.03 1.27
CA PHE A 108 25.88 7.17 1.41
C PHE A 108 27.15 7.83 0.86
N ILE A 109 27.08 8.51 -0.29
CA ILE A 109 28.22 9.24 -0.85
C ILE A 109 28.66 10.34 0.12
N ASN A 110 27.73 11.16 0.60
CA ASN A 110 28.06 12.24 1.54
C ASN A 110 28.63 11.70 2.86
N ASN A 111 28.05 10.63 3.39
CA ASN A 111 28.54 10.01 4.62
C ASN A 111 29.93 9.38 4.42
N ALA A 112 30.16 8.70 3.31
CA ALA A 112 31.46 8.13 2.97
C ALA A 112 32.51 9.23 2.78
N ARG A 113 32.16 10.33 2.10
CA ARG A 113 33.02 11.51 1.96
C ARG A 113 33.40 12.11 3.31
N ASN A 114 32.43 12.29 4.19
CA ASN A 114 32.68 12.78 5.55
C ASN A 114 33.59 11.85 6.36
N ILE A 115 33.39 10.53 6.28
CA ILE A 115 34.25 9.53 6.96
C ILE A 115 35.67 9.55 6.41
N LEU A 116 35.82 9.77 5.10
CA LEU A 116 37.11 9.80 4.42
C LEU A 116 37.74 11.19 4.40
N GLU A 117 37.09 12.21 4.97
CA GLU A 117 37.51 13.62 4.99
C GLU A 117 37.80 14.21 3.60
N ILE A 118 36.99 13.85 2.59
CA ILE A 118 37.10 14.31 1.18
C ILE A 118 35.89 15.10 0.67
#